data_AF-A0A819ELU4-F1
#
_entry.id   AF-A0A819ELU4-F1
#
_cell.length_a   1.000
_cell.length_b   1.000
_cell.length_c   1.000
_cell.angle_alpha   90.00
_cell.angle_beta   90.00
_cell.angle_gamma   90.00
#
_symmetry.space_group_name_H-M   'P 1'
#
loop_
_entity.id
_entity.type
_entity.pdbx_description
1 polymer ?
#
loop_
_entity_poly.entity_id
_entity_poly.type
_entity_poly.pdbx_seq_one_letter_code
_entity_poly.pdbx_strand_id
1 'polypeptide(L)'
;MTIIYRSGLFNSSSNTYVTGLGKFDDNKTAYDIFSNSKFIYEYDNRTKLYEYPTLMKLEKFCLHNNKSLVWYAHSKGASHVHDFFIGPWRGVLNYFVLDNWQLCYNLLLSTNYTTCGAIMAFDRVRKAGWNTYYAGNMWWAKCSHVNRLTRLEKIDQKDRYQAELYVTSEPAIGHFNCHFINLNIPISFNKQTANCTTNQPMFWARW
;
A
#
# COMPACT_ATOMS: atom_id res chain seq x y z
N MET A 1 -6.89 7.04 -11.04
CA MET A 1 -6.75 6.10 -12.19
C MET A 1 -5.66 6.53 -13.17
N THR A 2 -5.56 7.81 -13.54
CA THR A 2 -4.54 8.31 -14.49
C THR A 2 -3.10 7.89 -14.17
N ILE A 3 -2.74 7.82 -12.88
CA ILE A 3 -1.36 7.52 -12.45
C ILE A 3 -0.91 6.12 -12.89
N ILE A 4 -1.68 5.07 -12.55
CA ILE A 4 -1.28 3.67 -12.83
C ILE A 4 -1.28 3.34 -14.33
N TYR A 5 -2.12 4.02 -15.12
CA TYR A 5 -2.07 3.90 -16.58
C TYR A 5 -0.85 4.63 -17.15
N ARG A 6 -0.64 5.89 -16.75
CA ARG A 6 0.48 6.71 -17.25
C ARG A 6 1.85 6.13 -16.87
N SER A 7 1.97 5.55 -15.68
CA SER A 7 3.23 4.94 -15.22
C SER A 7 3.54 3.59 -15.85
N GLY A 8 2.61 3.04 -16.64
CA GLY A 8 2.70 1.70 -17.20
C GLY A 8 2.48 0.58 -16.18
N LEU A 9 2.30 0.87 -14.89
CA LEU A 9 2.07 -0.14 -13.85
C LEU A 9 0.89 -1.04 -14.20
N PHE A 10 -0.18 -0.43 -14.69
CA PHE A 10 -1.35 -1.16 -15.14
C PHE A 10 -0.95 -2.19 -16.19
N ASN A 11 -0.35 -1.78 -17.31
CA ASN A 11 0.04 -2.66 -18.40
C ASN A 11 0.99 -3.78 -17.95
N SER A 12 1.94 -3.47 -17.07
CA SER A 12 2.89 -4.43 -16.51
C SER A 12 2.29 -5.41 -15.50
N SER A 13 1.12 -5.11 -14.92
CA SER A 13 0.45 -6.00 -13.96
C SER A 13 -0.32 -7.11 -14.69
N SER A 14 -0.09 -8.37 -14.32
CA SER A 14 -0.81 -9.52 -14.88
C SER A 14 -2.30 -9.50 -14.51
N ASN A 15 -2.59 -9.23 -13.24
CA ASN A 15 -3.94 -9.09 -12.71
C ASN A 15 -4.02 -7.80 -11.90
N THR A 16 -5.16 -7.13 -11.91
CA THR A 16 -5.41 -6.03 -10.98
C THR A 16 -6.84 -6.08 -10.47
N TYR A 17 -6.97 -6.26 -9.17
CA TYR A 17 -8.26 -6.36 -8.49
C TYR A 17 -8.63 -5.01 -7.88
N VAL A 18 -9.89 -4.62 -8.04
CA VAL A 18 -10.42 -3.39 -7.46
C VAL A 18 -11.70 -3.72 -6.73
N THR A 19 -11.79 -3.35 -5.47
CA THR A 19 -13.02 -3.49 -4.69
C THR A 19 -13.59 -2.12 -4.39
N GLY A 20 -14.82 -1.87 -4.84
CA GLY A 20 -15.60 -0.70 -4.44
C GLY A 20 -16.48 -1.01 -3.24
N LEU A 21 -16.41 -0.18 -2.19
CA LEU A 21 -17.26 -0.29 -1.02
C LEU A 21 -18.25 0.87 -0.95
N GLY A 22 -19.45 0.62 -0.43
CA GLY A 22 -20.49 1.65 -0.24
C GLY A 22 -21.66 1.49 -1.20
N LYS A 23 -22.46 2.53 -1.43
CA LYS A 23 -23.62 2.40 -2.33
C LYS A 23 -23.13 2.17 -3.77
N PHE A 24 -23.90 1.42 -4.55
CA PHE A 24 -23.56 1.18 -5.95
C PHE A 24 -23.51 2.49 -6.73
N ASP A 25 -24.44 3.40 -6.49
CA ASP A 25 -24.46 4.71 -7.15
C ASP A 25 -23.19 5.53 -6.89
N ASP A 26 -22.66 5.49 -5.66
CA ASP A 26 -21.38 6.13 -5.31
C ASP A 26 -20.19 5.50 -6.03
N ASN A 27 -20.32 4.21 -6.39
CA ASN A 27 -19.31 3.42 -7.07
C ASN A 27 -19.53 3.32 -8.58
N LYS A 28 -20.65 3.82 -9.12
CA LYS A 28 -21.06 3.59 -10.51
C LYS A 28 -19.99 4.07 -11.49
N THR A 29 -19.43 5.25 -11.25
CA THR A 29 -18.32 5.77 -12.05
C THR A 29 -17.09 4.84 -11.99
N ALA A 30 -16.74 4.33 -10.81
CA ALA A 30 -15.63 3.39 -10.69
C ALA A 30 -15.96 2.08 -11.43
N TYR A 31 -17.15 1.53 -11.24
CA TYR A 31 -17.66 0.36 -11.94
C TYR A 31 -17.57 0.53 -13.46
N ASP A 32 -18.08 1.63 -14.02
CA ASP A 32 -18.08 1.89 -15.46
C ASP A 32 -16.66 1.97 -16.03
N ILE A 33 -15.71 2.55 -15.29
CA ILE A 33 -14.34 2.65 -15.79
C ILE A 33 -13.57 1.32 -15.62
N PHE A 34 -13.76 0.61 -14.51
CA PHE A 34 -13.03 -0.62 -14.23
C PHE A 34 -13.63 -1.84 -14.96
N SER A 35 -14.94 -1.90 -15.20
CA SER A 35 -15.57 -3.00 -15.93
C SER A 35 -15.16 -3.06 -17.41
N ASN A 36 -14.85 -1.91 -18.02
CA ASN A 36 -14.43 -1.81 -19.42
C ASN A 36 -12.91 -1.96 -19.61
N SER A 37 -12.25 -2.69 -18.72
CA SER A 37 -10.80 -2.77 -18.67
C SER A 37 -10.35 -4.17 -18.24
N LYS A 38 -9.03 -4.40 -18.19
CA LYS A 38 -8.48 -5.65 -17.64
C LYS A 38 -8.59 -5.76 -16.11
N PHE A 39 -9.15 -4.75 -15.43
CA PHE A 39 -9.37 -4.81 -13.99
C PHE A 39 -10.47 -5.82 -13.65
N ILE A 40 -10.25 -6.59 -12.59
CA ILE A 40 -11.28 -7.42 -11.99
C ILE A 40 -11.94 -6.58 -10.91
N TYR A 41 -13.08 -5.97 -11.25
CA TYR A 41 -13.83 -5.12 -10.35
C TYR A 41 -14.88 -5.92 -9.58
N GLU A 42 -14.90 -5.73 -8.26
CA GLU A 42 -15.96 -6.25 -7.39
C GLU A 42 -16.54 -5.13 -6.52
N TYR A 43 -17.77 -5.36 -6.10
CA TYR A 43 -18.57 -4.40 -5.36
C TYR A 43 -19.10 -5.05 -4.07
N ASP A 44 -19.10 -4.30 -2.99
CA ASP A 44 -19.76 -4.67 -1.74
C ASP A 44 -20.40 -3.45 -1.07
N ASN A 45 -21.65 -3.59 -0.62
CA ASN A 45 -22.36 -2.48 0.00
C ASN A 45 -21.91 -2.16 1.44
N ARG A 46 -21.10 -3.02 2.05
CA ARG A 46 -20.63 -2.90 3.44
C ARG A 46 -19.37 -2.04 3.52
N THR A 47 -19.52 -0.77 3.89
CA THR A 47 -18.39 0.17 4.07
C THR A 47 -17.43 -0.21 5.21
N LYS A 48 -17.91 -0.95 6.21
CA LYS A 48 -17.12 -1.41 7.37
C LYS A 48 -16.23 -2.63 7.07
N LEU A 49 -16.16 -3.06 5.81
CA LEU A 49 -15.15 -4.03 5.38
C LEU A 49 -13.77 -3.39 5.16
N TYR A 50 -13.70 -2.05 5.14
CA TYR A 50 -12.45 -1.30 5.02
C TYR A 50 -11.57 -1.81 3.86
N GLU A 51 -10.39 -2.31 4.17
CA GLU A 51 -9.36 -2.70 3.21
C GLU A 51 -9.32 -4.23 3.00
N TYR A 52 -10.02 -4.98 3.87
CA TYR A 52 -9.96 -6.43 3.96
C TYR A 52 -10.35 -7.17 2.67
N PRO A 53 -11.43 -6.81 1.94
CA PRO A 53 -11.81 -7.55 0.74
C PRO A 53 -10.71 -7.63 -0.31
N THR A 54 -10.01 -6.52 -0.54
CA THR A 54 -8.88 -6.47 -1.48
C THR A 54 -7.66 -7.19 -0.92
N LEU A 55 -7.34 -7.01 0.37
CA LEU A 55 -6.22 -7.69 1.01
C LEU A 55 -6.39 -9.22 1.00
N MET A 56 -7.60 -9.73 1.22
CA MET A 56 -7.90 -11.17 1.17
C MET A 56 -7.73 -11.75 -0.24
N LYS A 57 -8.06 -10.99 -1.28
CA LYS A 57 -7.81 -11.40 -2.68
C LYS A 57 -6.32 -11.47 -2.98
N LEU A 58 -5.58 -10.45 -2.56
CA LEU A 58 -4.12 -10.40 -2.69
C LEU A 58 -3.47 -11.58 -1.95
N GLU A 59 -3.92 -11.86 -0.74
CA GLU A 59 -3.46 -12.99 0.06
C GLU A 59 -3.75 -14.34 -0.63
N LYS A 60 -4.96 -14.54 -1.16
CA LYS A 60 -5.32 -15.74 -1.95
C LYS A 60 -4.50 -15.89 -3.22
N PHE A 61 -4.20 -14.78 -3.90
CA PHE A 61 -3.31 -14.78 -5.06
C PHE A 61 -1.92 -15.27 -4.66
N CYS A 62 -1.36 -14.77 -3.55
CA CYS A 62 -0.03 -15.13 -3.11
C CYS A 62 0.13 -16.60 -2.67
N LEU A 63 -0.93 -17.23 -2.15
CA LEU A 63 -0.91 -18.66 -1.83
C LEU A 63 -0.52 -19.54 -3.04
N HIS A 64 -0.94 -19.14 -4.23
CA HIS A 64 -0.70 -19.89 -5.47
C HIS A 64 0.48 -19.32 -6.29
N ASN A 65 1.03 -18.19 -5.89
CA ASN A 65 2.01 -17.41 -6.67
C ASN A 65 3.20 -16.97 -5.80
N ASN A 66 3.81 -17.92 -5.07
CA ASN A 66 4.83 -17.63 -4.05
C ASN A 66 6.04 -16.80 -4.55
N LYS A 67 6.40 -16.91 -5.84
CA LYS A 67 7.54 -16.21 -6.47
C LYS A 67 7.17 -14.84 -7.04
N SER A 68 5.90 -14.45 -7.00
CA SER A 68 5.41 -13.19 -7.56
C SER A 68 5.59 -12.02 -6.59
N LEU A 69 5.52 -10.81 -7.15
CA LEU A 69 5.37 -9.57 -6.40
C LEU A 69 3.92 -9.10 -6.49
N VAL A 70 3.46 -8.42 -5.45
CA VAL A 70 2.15 -7.79 -5.37
C VAL A 70 2.29 -6.37 -4.88
N TRP A 71 1.34 -5.52 -5.28
CA TRP A 71 1.22 -4.16 -4.78
C TRP A 71 -0.19 -3.93 -4.28
N TYR A 72 -0.30 -3.04 -3.29
CA TYR A 72 -1.54 -2.67 -2.65
C TYR A 72 -1.66 -1.15 -2.59
N ALA A 73 -2.84 -0.65 -2.92
CA ALA A 73 -3.20 0.73 -2.73
C ALA A 73 -4.71 0.87 -2.48
N HIS A 74 -5.08 1.92 -1.76
CA HIS A 74 -6.47 2.25 -1.49
C HIS A 74 -6.70 3.77 -1.60
N SER A 75 -7.95 4.22 -1.55
CA SER A 75 -8.34 5.62 -1.70
C SER A 75 -8.07 6.44 -0.42
N LYS A 76 -6.82 6.47 0.05
CA LYS A 76 -6.41 7.21 1.27
C LYS A 76 -6.87 8.66 1.19
N GLY A 77 -7.51 9.14 2.26
CA GLY A 77 -7.96 10.52 2.39
C GLY A 77 -9.23 10.87 1.61
N ALA A 78 -9.93 9.90 1.01
CA ALA A 78 -11.21 10.14 0.32
C ALA A 78 -12.27 10.82 1.20
N SER A 79 -12.22 10.61 2.52
CA SER A 79 -13.13 11.21 3.50
C SER A 79 -12.63 12.55 4.09
N HIS A 80 -11.47 13.04 3.65
CA HIS A 80 -10.79 14.20 4.22
C HIS A 80 -10.35 15.18 3.12
N VAL A 81 -11.26 15.49 2.20
CA VAL A 81 -10.99 16.30 1.00
C VAL A 81 -10.57 17.74 1.28
N HIS A 82 -10.82 18.24 2.49
CA HIS A 82 -10.48 19.60 2.92
C HIS A 82 -9.17 19.69 3.73
N ASP A 83 -8.47 18.58 3.94
CA ASP A 83 -7.20 18.57 4.67
C ASP A 83 -6.04 18.88 3.71
N PHE A 84 -5.42 20.05 3.90
CA PHE A 84 -4.31 20.54 3.09
C PHE A 84 -3.08 19.62 3.12
N PHE A 85 -2.89 18.83 4.18
CA PHE A 85 -1.73 17.93 4.31
C PHE A 85 -1.94 16.60 3.58
N ILE A 86 -3.19 16.22 3.32
CA ILE A 86 -3.50 14.94 2.66
C ILE A 86 -3.11 14.95 1.19
N GLY A 87 -3.18 16.10 0.51
CA GLY A 87 -2.75 16.25 -0.87
C GLY A 87 -1.28 15.87 -1.08
N PRO A 88 -0.33 16.57 -0.43
CA PRO A 88 1.10 16.25 -0.48
C PRO A 88 1.42 14.82 -0.02
N TRP A 89 0.79 14.36 1.06
CA TRP A 89 0.95 12.98 1.56
C TRP A 89 0.57 11.95 0.48
N ARG A 90 -0.62 12.08 -0.11
CA ARG A 90 -1.05 11.22 -1.23
C ARG A 90 -0.10 11.33 -2.42
N GLY A 91 0.45 12.52 -2.68
CA GLY A 91 1.45 12.75 -3.72
C GLY A 91 2.68 11.86 -3.55
N VAL A 92 3.24 11.81 -2.34
CA VAL A 92 4.39 10.96 -1.99
C VAL A 92 4.05 9.48 -2.14
N LEU A 93 2.95 9.02 -1.54
CA LEU A 93 2.54 7.61 -1.59
C LEU A 93 2.29 7.14 -3.03
N ASN A 94 1.53 7.94 -3.80
CA ASN A 94 1.26 7.64 -5.20
C ASN A 94 2.54 7.63 -6.02
N TYR A 95 3.49 8.54 -5.77
CA TYR A 95 4.74 8.58 -6.52
C TYR A 95 5.55 7.30 -6.30
N PHE A 96 5.85 6.93 -5.06
CA PHE A 96 6.73 5.79 -4.81
C PHE A 96 6.08 4.42 -5.06
N VAL A 97 4.76 4.30 -4.82
CA VAL A 97 4.08 3.00 -4.95
C VAL A 97 3.48 2.79 -6.33
N LEU A 98 3.00 3.84 -7.00
CA LEU A 98 2.23 3.71 -8.26
C LEU A 98 2.90 4.36 -9.49
N ASP A 99 3.51 5.54 -9.34
CA ASP A 99 4.10 6.31 -10.46
C ASP A 99 5.51 5.81 -10.82
N ASN A 100 6.37 5.66 -9.82
CA ASN A 100 7.76 5.18 -9.90
C ASN A 100 7.89 3.75 -9.35
N TRP A 101 6.93 2.90 -9.71
CA TRP A 101 6.77 1.56 -9.15
C TRP A 101 7.95 0.63 -9.44
N GLN A 102 8.68 0.87 -10.54
CA GLN A 102 9.85 0.10 -10.95
C GLN A 102 10.93 0.10 -9.86
N LEU A 103 10.97 1.15 -9.04
CA LEU A 103 11.88 1.22 -7.90
C LEU A 103 11.61 0.10 -6.90
N CYS A 104 10.37 0.00 -6.39
CA CYS A 104 10.01 -1.08 -5.47
C CYS A 104 10.12 -2.45 -6.13
N TYR A 105 9.71 -2.57 -7.40
CA TYR A 105 9.84 -3.82 -8.16
C TYR A 105 11.29 -4.30 -8.23
N ASN A 106 12.20 -3.46 -8.73
CA ASN A 106 13.62 -3.79 -8.89
C ASN A 106 14.28 -4.06 -7.54
N LEU A 107 13.98 -3.24 -6.52
CA LEU A 107 14.51 -3.42 -5.17
C LEU A 107 14.12 -4.79 -4.59
N LEU A 108 12.85 -5.17 -4.68
CA LEU A 108 12.39 -6.45 -4.16
C LEU A 108 12.99 -7.62 -4.95
N LEU A 109 13.26 -7.48 -6.25
CA LEU A 109 13.91 -8.53 -7.04
C LEU A 109 15.42 -8.66 -6.76
N SER A 110 16.11 -7.55 -6.52
CA SER A 110 17.59 -7.54 -6.44
C SER A 110 18.15 -7.60 -5.02
N THR A 111 17.30 -7.55 -4.00
CA THR A 111 17.71 -7.50 -2.59
C THR A 111 16.94 -8.49 -1.71
N ASN A 112 17.37 -8.57 -0.44
CA ASN A 112 16.70 -9.35 0.59
C ASN A 112 15.49 -8.63 1.21
N TYR A 113 15.15 -7.41 0.77
CA TYR A 113 13.91 -6.77 1.19
C TYR A 113 12.70 -7.59 0.70
N THR A 114 11.68 -7.68 1.55
CA THR A 114 10.43 -8.39 1.35
C THR A 114 9.25 -7.44 1.15
N THR A 115 9.35 -6.19 1.62
CA THR A 115 8.35 -5.14 1.40
C THR A 115 8.99 -3.79 1.06
N CYS A 116 8.24 -2.96 0.33
CA CYS A 116 8.66 -1.62 -0.07
C CYS A 116 7.46 -0.67 -0.05
N GLY A 117 7.65 0.54 0.44
CA GLY A 117 6.61 1.56 0.48
C GLY A 117 7.19 2.91 0.85
N ALA A 118 6.37 3.87 1.22
CA ALA A 118 6.83 5.20 1.63
C ALA A 118 6.19 5.62 2.96
N ILE A 119 6.84 6.57 3.64
CA ILE A 119 6.35 7.18 4.88
C ILE A 119 6.14 6.11 5.95
N MET A 120 7.19 5.35 6.24
CA MET A 120 7.16 4.41 7.33
C MET A 120 6.99 5.15 8.66
N ALA A 121 5.99 4.75 9.44
CA ALA A 121 5.67 5.33 10.74
C ALA A 121 5.66 4.24 11.81
N PHE A 122 5.68 4.68 13.08
CA PHE A 122 5.65 3.82 14.26
C PHE A 122 4.50 4.23 15.18
N ASP A 123 3.59 3.31 15.48
CA ASP A 123 2.49 3.51 16.43
C ASP A 123 2.95 3.30 17.88
N ARG A 124 3.24 4.39 18.61
CA ARG A 124 3.72 4.29 20.00
C ARG A 124 2.67 3.79 21.00
N VAL A 125 1.40 3.68 20.61
CA VAL A 125 0.28 3.41 21.53
C VAL A 125 -0.01 1.93 21.67
N ARG A 126 0.27 1.12 20.64
CA ARG A 126 -0.01 -0.32 20.69
C ARG A 126 1.13 -1.08 21.37
N LYS A 127 0.82 -1.74 22.49
CA LYS A 127 1.79 -2.50 23.31
C LYS A 127 2.19 -3.85 22.70
N ALA A 128 1.56 -4.28 21.60
CA ALA A 128 1.77 -5.59 21.00
C ALA A 128 2.96 -5.61 20.03
N GLY A 129 4.15 -5.25 20.52
CA GLY A 129 5.47 -5.60 19.93
C GLY A 129 5.85 -5.02 18.55
N TRP A 130 4.90 -4.69 17.68
CA TRP A 130 5.13 -4.43 16.25
C TRP A 130 4.25 -3.28 15.79
N ASN A 131 4.85 -2.11 15.72
CA ASN A 131 4.11 -0.86 15.54
C ASN A 131 4.49 -0.13 14.25
N THR A 132 5.33 -0.75 13.41
CA THR A 132 5.77 -0.14 12.17
C THR A 132 4.73 -0.37 11.08
N TYR A 133 4.41 0.66 10.29
CA TYR A 133 3.50 0.54 9.13
C TYR A 133 3.86 1.58 8.07
N TYR A 134 3.42 1.36 6.84
CA TYR A 134 3.44 2.41 5.81
C TYR A 134 2.26 3.35 6.06
N ALA A 135 2.55 4.59 6.44
CA ALA A 135 1.52 5.56 6.83
C ALA A 135 0.72 5.96 5.59
N GLY A 136 -0.39 5.28 5.34
CA GLY A 136 -1.11 5.35 4.07
C GLY A 136 -1.51 4.00 3.51
N ASN A 137 -1.03 2.90 4.08
CA ASN A 137 -1.24 1.52 3.66
C ASN A 137 -1.13 1.34 2.14
N MET A 138 -0.04 1.87 1.58
CA MET A 138 0.31 1.69 0.16
C MET A 138 1.71 1.11 0.10
N TRP A 139 1.85 -0.05 -0.55
CA TRP A 139 3.09 -0.82 -0.50
C TRP A 139 3.18 -1.87 -1.61
N TRP A 140 4.39 -2.39 -1.79
CA TRP A 140 4.75 -3.58 -2.55
C TRP A 140 5.26 -4.66 -1.59
N ALA A 141 5.02 -5.93 -1.92
CA ALA A 141 5.55 -7.06 -1.17
C ALA A 141 5.83 -8.27 -2.07
N LYS A 142 6.73 -9.14 -1.61
CA LYS A 142 6.89 -10.51 -2.14
C LYS A 142 5.70 -11.37 -1.69
N CYS A 143 5.16 -12.21 -2.57
CA CYS A 143 4.13 -13.16 -2.15
C CYS A 143 4.62 -14.15 -1.10
N SER A 144 5.90 -14.53 -1.15
CA SER A 144 6.54 -15.33 -0.10
C SER A 144 6.55 -14.66 1.27
N HIS A 145 6.49 -13.32 1.32
CA HIS A 145 6.30 -12.57 2.57
C HIS A 145 4.87 -12.64 3.04
N VAL A 146 3.91 -12.33 2.16
CA VAL A 146 2.47 -12.38 2.47
C VAL A 146 2.06 -13.76 3.00
N ASN A 147 2.62 -14.84 2.44
CA ASN A 147 2.33 -16.21 2.85
C ASN A 147 2.82 -16.57 4.27
N ARG A 148 3.73 -15.79 4.87
CA ARG A 148 4.17 -15.98 6.26
C ARG A 148 3.35 -15.19 7.28
N LEU A 149 2.53 -14.25 6.82
CA LEU A 149 1.70 -13.42 7.69
C LEU A 149 0.55 -14.24 8.28
N THR A 150 0.05 -13.79 9.43
CA THR A 150 -1.20 -14.31 9.99
C THR A 150 -2.33 -14.14 8.97
N ARG A 151 -3.04 -15.22 8.70
CA ARG A 151 -4.16 -15.23 7.75
C ARG A 151 -5.19 -14.16 8.12
N LEU A 152 -5.65 -13.37 7.15
CA LEU A 152 -6.63 -12.29 7.38
C LEU A 152 -7.96 -12.78 7.98
N GLU A 153 -8.33 -14.04 7.73
CA GLU A 153 -9.49 -14.71 8.36
C GLU A 153 -9.35 -14.89 9.89
N LYS A 154 -8.13 -14.81 10.42
CA LYS A 154 -7.82 -14.94 11.86
C LYS A 154 -7.59 -13.60 12.55
N ILE A 155 -7.63 -12.50 11.81
CA ILE A 155 -7.44 -11.13 12.32
C ILE A 155 -8.82 -10.53 12.62
N ASP A 156 -8.92 -9.67 13.65
CA ASP A 156 -10.17 -8.94 13.91
C ASP A 156 -10.42 -7.90 12.82
N GLN A 157 -11.28 -8.26 11.86
CA GLN A 157 -11.63 -7.41 10.72
C GLN A 157 -12.51 -6.21 11.10
N LYS A 158 -13.00 -6.13 12.35
CA LYS A 158 -13.70 -4.94 12.85
C LYS A 158 -12.72 -3.81 13.17
N ASP A 159 -11.48 -4.15 13.50
CA ASP A 159 -10.41 -3.18 13.70
C ASP A 159 -9.76 -2.86 12.36
N ARG A 160 -10.15 -1.72 11.76
CA ARG A 160 -9.56 -1.26 10.49
C ARG A 160 -8.05 -1.08 10.56
N TYR A 161 -7.50 -0.82 11.75
CA TYR A 161 -6.08 -0.55 11.89
C TYR A 161 -5.22 -1.81 11.82
N GLN A 162 -5.79 -3.01 11.95
CA GLN A 162 -5.03 -4.24 11.68
C GLN A 162 -4.73 -4.39 10.19
N ALA A 163 -5.58 -3.85 9.31
CA ALA A 163 -5.29 -3.79 7.88
C ALA A 163 -4.07 -2.91 7.56
N GLU A 164 -3.90 -1.78 8.28
CA GLU A 164 -2.73 -0.89 8.11
C GLU A 164 -1.42 -1.52 8.58
N LEU A 165 -1.47 -2.43 9.56
CA LEU A 165 -0.31 -3.16 10.09
C LEU A 165 -0.02 -4.47 9.36
N TYR A 166 -0.95 -4.94 8.52
CA TYR A 166 -0.92 -6.32 8.01
C TYR A 166 0.41 -6.69 7.37
N VAL A 167 0.88 -5.90 6.40
CA VAL A 167 2.10 -6.23 5.64
C VAL A 167 3.38 -6.17 6.50
N THR A 168 3.36 -5.44 7.61
CA THR A 168 4.48 -5.23 8.52
C THR A 168 4.37 -6.02 9.83
N SER A 169 3.38 -6.92 9.94
CA SER A 169 3.08 -7.67 11.15
C SER A 169 4.06 -8.82 11.46
N GLU A 170 5.02 -9.11 10.58
CA GLU A 170 6.06 -10.12 10.82
C GLU A 170 7.29 -9.52 11.56
N PRO A 171 7.76 -10.15 12.66
CA PRO A 171 8.88 -9.66 13.47
C PRO A 171 10.22 -9.41 12.74
N ALA A 172 10.52 -10.22 11.71
CA ALA A 172 11.79 -10.20 10.98
C ALA A 172 11.61 -9.67 9.56
N ILE A 173 11.00 -8.51 9.42
CA ILE A 173 10.68 -7.92 8.12
C ILE A 173 11.88 -7.21 7.49
N GLY A 174 12.30 -7.69 6.32
CA GLY A 174 13.14 -6.91 5.42
C GLY A 174 12.30 -5.83 4.74
N HIS A 175 12.08 -4.69 5.38
CA HIS A 175 11.31 -3.59 4.77
C HIS A 175 12.23 -2.51 4.20
N PHE A 176 11.76 -1.83 3.16
CA PHE A 176 12.38 -0.62 2.66
C PHE A 176 11.40 0.55 2.70
N ASN A 177 11.87 1.70 3.20
CA ASN A 177 11.15 2.95 3.19
C ASN A 177 11.73 3.89 2.14
N CYS A 178 10.97 4.12 1.07
CA CYS A 178 11.36 4.97 -0.05
C CYS A 178 11.55 6.44 0.34
N HIS A 179 10.84 6.89 1.38
CA HIS A 179 10.87 8.28 1.80
C HIS A 179 10.50 8.42 3.27
N PHE A 180 11.35 9.13 4.02
CA PHE A 180 11.00 9.60 5.36
C PHE A 180 10.42 11.00 5.24
N ILE A 181 9.25 11.22 5.84
CA ILE A 181 8.80 12.58 6.10
C ILE A 181 9.51 13.02 7.38
N ASN A 182 10.46 13.94 7.24
CA ASN A 182 10.80 14.80 8.37
C ASN A 182 9.55 15.66 8.61
N LEU A 183 9.06 15.76 9.86
CA LEU A 183 7.74 16.30 10.24
C LEU A 183 7.36 17.68 9.67
N ASN A 184 8.28 18.37 9.00
CA ASN A 184 8.04 19.54 8.18
C ASN A 184 7.80 19.12 6.72
N ILE A 185 6.55 18.80 6.38
CA ILE A 185 6.13 18.59 4.97
C ILE A 185 6.37 19.92 4.24
N PRO A 186 7.32 20.02 3.29
CA PRO A 186 7.34 21.16 2.39
C PRO A 186 6.07 21.06 1.55
N ILE A 187 5.38 22.19 1.37
CA ILE A 187 4.15 22.29 0.57
C ILE A 187 4.34 21.77 -0.88
N SER A 188 5.60 21.62 -1.33
CA SER A 188 5.97 21.06 -2.63
C SER A 188 6.78 19.75 -2.53
N PHE A 189 6.15 18.63 -2.91
CA PHE A 189 6.87 17.39 -3.23
C PHE A 189 7.48 17.51 -4.64
N ASN A 190 8.82 17.61 -4.74
CA ASN A 190 9.51 17.65 -6.03
C ASN A 190 9.93 16.24 -6.48
N LYS A 191 9.30 15.74 -7.55
CA LYS A 191 9.60 14.43 -8.14
C LYS A 191 11.03 14.30 -8.65
N GLN A 192 11.65 15.39 -9.11
CA GLN A 192 13.00 15.37 -9.67
C GLN A 192 14.08 15.13 -8.59
N THR A 193 13.78 15.49 -7.34
CA THR A 193 14.70 15.30 -6.20
C THR A 193 14.29 14.14 -5.30
N ALA A 194 13.09 13.58 -5.51
CA ALA A 194 12.57 12.44 -4.75
C ALA A 194 13.21 11.13 -5.24
N ASN A 195 14.48 10.93 -4.90
CA ASN A 195 15.18 9.66 -5.08
C ASN A 195 15.23 8.89 -3.76
N CYS A 196 14.92 7.60 -3.80
CA CYS A 196 15.27 6.70 -2.70
C CYS A 196 16.79 6.51 -2.75
N THR A 197 17.54 7.31 -2.01
CA THR A 197 18.95 6.99 -1.84
C THR A 197 19.02 5.70 -1.02
N THR A 198 19.60 4.65 -1.60
CA THR A 198 19.87 3.34 -0.95
C THR A 198 20.76 3.46 0.30
N ASN A 199 21.19 4.67 0.63
CA ASN A 199 22.09 5.01 1.73
C ASN A 199 21.40 5.81 2.84
N GLN A 200 20.08 5.71 3.04
CA GLN A 200 19.47 6.20 4.27
C GLN A 200 19.75 5.16 5.37
N PRO A 201 20.70 5.40 6.31
CA PRO A 201 20.83 4.53 7.46
C PRO A 201 19.49 4.53 8.20
N MET A 202 18.95 3.34 8.50
CA MET A 202 17.92 3.20 9.52
C MET A 202 18.54 3.73 10.81
N PHE A 203 18.23 4.97 11.18
CA PHE A 203 18.46 5.45 12.53
C PHE A 203 17.56 4.62 13.44
N TRP A 204 18.11 3.53 13.97
CA TRP A 204 17.67 2.96 15.23
C TRP A 204 17.91 4.04 16.27
N ALA A 205 16.92 4.91 16.48
CA ALA A 205 16.89 5.75 17.64
C ALA A 205 16.68 4.81 18.84
N ARG A 206 17.80 4.34 19.43
CA ARG A 206 17.81 3.89 20.81
C ARG A 206 17.31 5.07 21.63
N TRP A 207 16.14 4.90 22.23
CA TRP A 207 15.71 5.60 23.43
C TRP A 207 15.29 4.53 24.42
#